data_AF-A0A7K4EVR2-F1
#
_entry.id   AF-A0A7K4EVR2-F1
#
_cell.length_a   1.000
_cell.length_b   1.000
_cell.length_c   1.000
_cell.angle_alpha   90.00
_cell.angle_beta   90.00
_cell.angle_gamma   90.00
#
_symmetry.space_group_name_H-M   'P 1'
#
loop_
_entity.id
_entity.type
_entity.pdbx_description
1 polymer ?
#
loop_
_entity_poly.entity_id
_entity_poly.type
_entity_poly.pdbx_seq_one_letter_code
_entity_poly.pdbx_strand_id
1 'polypeptide(L)'
;MIQILEFAVVVIAISASGVMAPGPLFAANVSYGLRDGAKSGIKMAVGHAIVEFPLIVLLGIGVFSLETFPEFRILISILGAITLFVFAILQIKTVLQNKKNHTTKPKQGALISGIIFSALNPFFIIWWLTIGFKLISDAMLIWAFSGIIVVFLLHIWMDFVWLGGVSFLASKSTQILSNRNYKALMIGLSLILIYFGITFLVDIIS
;
A
#
# COMPACT_ATOMS: atom_id res chain seq x y z
N MET A 1 -0.55 13.59 -25.48
CA MET A 1 0.62 13.86 -24.60
C MET A 1 0.23 14.56 -23.30
N ILE A 2 -0.62 15.58 -23.31
CA ILE A 2 -1.06 16.27 -22.07
C ILE A 2 -1.85 15.30 -21.15
N GLN A 3 -2.79 14.54 -21.72
CA GLN A 3 -3.64 13.60 -20.99
C GLN A 3 -2.90 12.46 -20.27
N ILE A 4 -1.78 11.97 -20.84
CA ILE A 4 -0.99 10.91 -20.19
C ILE A 4 -0.11 11.45 -19.06
N LEU A 5 0.36 12.69 -19.19
CA LEU A 5 1.14 13.35 -18.15
C LEU A 5 0.25 13.69 -16.94
N GLU A 6 -0.94 14.25 -17.19
CA GLU A 6 -1.94 14.53 -16.15
C GLU A 6 -2.35 13.25 -15.42
N PHE A 7 -2.64 12.18 -16.17
CA PHE A 7 -2.96 10.88 -15.58
C PHE A 7 -1.79 10.31 -14.77
N ALA A 8 -0.56 10.39 -15.28
CA ALA A 8 0.62 9.93 -14.56
C ALA A 8 0.82 10.68 -13.24
N VAL A 9 0.63 12.00 -13.23
CA VAL A 9 0.70 12.81 -12.00
C VAL A 9 -0.35 12.35 -10.99
N VAL A 10 -1.59 12.10 -11.44
CA VAL A 10 -2.66 11.61 -10.57
C VAL A 10 -2.33 10.23 -10.01
N VAL A 11 -1.93 9.27 -10.85
CA VAL A 11 -1.57 7.92 -10.40
C VAL A 11 -0.41 7.95 -9.43
N ILE A 12 0.64 8.72 -9.71
CA ILE A 12 1.82 8.81 -8.83
C ILE A 12 1.45 9.46 -7.50
N ALA A 13 0.75 10.59 -7.51
CA ALA A 13 0.36 11.30 -6.29
C ALA A 13 -0.54 10.44 -5.39
N ILE A 14 -1.54 9.78 -5.99
CA ILE A 14 -2.46 8.90 -5.27
C ILE A 14 -1.74 7.64 -4.80
N SER A 15 -0.92 7.01 -5.64
CA SER A 15 -0.19 5.79 -5.28
C SER A 15 0.83 6.03 -4.17
N ALA A 16 1.51 7.17 -4.16
CA ALA A 16 2.45 7.53 -3.10
C ALA A 16 1.78 7.46 -1.71
N SER A 17 0.49 7.81 -1.61
CA SER A 17 -0.26 7.69 -0.36
C SER A 17 -0.46 6.24 0.09
N GLY A 18 -0.66 5.32 -0.85
CA GLY A 18 -0.84 3.88 -0.58
C GLY A 18 0.48 3.19 -0.28
N VAL A 19 1.50 3.43 -1.10
CA VAL A 19 2.85 2.83 -0.98
C VAL A 19 3.50 3.21 0.35
N MET A 20 3.33 4.46 0.79
CA MET A 20 3.94 4.96 2.02
C MET A 20 3.15 4.60 3.28
N ALA A 21 1.98 3.95 3.14
CA ALA A 21 1.17 3.58 4.28
C ALA A 21 1.85 2.48 5.13
N PRO A 22 1.90 2.65 6.46
CA PRO A 22 2.50 1.69 7.37
C PRO A 22 1.60 0.48 7.50
N GLY A 23 2.22 -0.69 7.52
CA GLY A 23 1.51 -1.94 7.75
C GLY A 23 2.45 -3.08 8.12
N PRO A 24 1.94 -4.31 8.13
CA PRO A 24 2.73 -5.51 8.39
C PRO A 24 3.93 -5.64 7.43
N LEU A 25 3.73 -5.30 6.15
CA LEU A 25 4.78 -5.31 5.13
C LEU A 25 5.89 -4.30 5.44
N PHE A 26 5.54 -3.06 5.83
CA PHE A 26 6.49 -2.03 6.25
C PHE A 26 7.29 -2.48 7.49
N ALA A 27 6.61 -2.97 8.53
CA ALA A 27 7.26 -3.43 9.76
C ALA A 27 8.21 -4.61 9.52
N ALA A 28 7.80 -5.55 8.66
CA ALA A 28 8.66 -6.64 8.21
C ALA A 28 9.87 -6.08 7.44
N ASN A 29 9.65 -5.16 6.50
CA ASN A 29 10.71 -4.57 5.68
C ASN A 29 11.79 -3.86 6.53
N VAL A 30 11.39 -3.13 7.57
CA VAL A 30 12.33 -2.53 8.53
C VAL A 30 13.12 -3.61 9.27
N SER A 31 12.45 -4.67 9.74
CA SER A 31 13.09 -5.78 10.47
C SER A 31 14.12 -6.53 9.60
N TYR A 32 13.78 -6.77 8.33
CA TYR A 32 14.66 -7.37 7.35
C TYR A 32 15.79 -6.42 6.94
N GLY A 33 15.56 -5.11 6.83
CA GLY A 33 16.61 -4.12 6.56
C GLY A 33 17.67 -4.08 7.66
N LEU A 34 17.26 -4.19 8.92
CA LEU A 34 18.16 -4.29 10.07
C LEU A 34 18.97 -5.60 10.10
N ARG A 35 18.36 -6.72 9.68
CA ARG A 35 18.96 -8.07 9.78
C ARG A 35 19.81 -8.45 8.56
N ASP A 36 19.24 -8.27 7.38
CA ASP A 36 19.74 -8.80 6.10
C ASP A 36 20.23 -7.67 5.16
N GLY A 37 20.20 -6.42 5.63
CA GLY A 37 20.70 -5.24 4.93
C GLY A 37 19.78 -4.70 3.83
N ALA A 38 20.22 -3.64 3.16
CA ALA A 38 19.46 -2.90 2.14
C ALA A 38 18.87 -3.75 1.01
N LYS A 39 19.56 -4.84 0.63
CA LYS A 39 19.09 -5.76 -0.43
C LYS A 39 17.78 -6.46 -0.08
N SER A 40 17.44 -6.54 1.21
CA SER A 40 16.19 -7.14 1.66
C SER A 40 14.95 -6.36 1.23
N GLY A 41 15.04 -5.03 1.10
CA GLY A 41 13.94 -4.19 0.63
C GLY A 41 13.57 -4.45 -0.82
N ILE A 42 14.56 -4.62 -1.69
CA ILE A 42 14.31 -4.99 -3.10
C ILE A 42 13.69 -6.39 -3.18
N LYS A 43 14.18 -7.35 -2.40
CA LYS A 43 13.58 -8.69 -2.33
C LYS A 43 12.13 -8.65 -1.83
N MET A 44 11.85 -7.80 -0.85
CA MET A 44 10.50 -7.58 -0.32
C MET A 44 9.58 -6.99 -1.39
N ALA A 45 10.06 -5.98 -2.15
CA ALA A 45 9.33 -5.36 -3.25
C ALA A 45 9.03 -6.37 -4.38
N VAL A 46 9.97 -7.25 -4.72
CA VAL A 46 9.71 -8.35 -5.67
C VAL A 46 8.59 -9.27 -5.15
N GLY A 47 8.63 -9.63 -3.87
CA GLY A 47 7.57 -10.43 -3.24
C GLY A 47 6.21 -9.73 -3.25
N HIS A 48 6.19 -8.41 -3.03
CA HIS A 48 5.00 -7.57 -3.12
C HIS A 48 4.43 -7.57 -4.55
N ALA A 49 5.28 -7.32 -5.54
CA ALA A 49 4.92 -7.28 -6.97
C ALA A 49 4.28 -8.59 -7.45
N ILE A 50 4.74 -9.74 -6.93
CA ILE A 50 4.18 -11.07 -7.26
C ILE A 50 2.72 -11.19 -6.84
N VAL A 51 2.30 -10.50 -5.78
CA VAL A 51 0.90 -10.47 -5.33
C VAL A 51 0.12 -9.37 -6.03
N GLU A 52 0.74 -8.20 -6.16
CA GLU A 52 0.10 -7.02 -6.73
C GLU A 52 -0.24 -7.17 -8.20
N PHE A 53 0.68 -7.68 -9.02
CA PHE A 53 0.43 -7.79 -10.45
C PHE A 53 -0.79 -8.68 -10.78
N PRO A 54 -0.92 -9.91 -10.24
CA PRO A 54 -2.13 -10.70 -10.42
C PRO A 54 -3.40 -10.00 -9.91
N LEU A 55 -3.32 -9.29 -8.78
CA LEU A 55 -4.46 -8.56 -8.22
C LEU A 55 -4.93 -7.46 -9.20
N ILE A 56 -4.01 -6.64 -9.71
CA ILE A 56 -4.32 -5.59 -10.69
C ILE A 56 -4.94 -6.16 -11.96
N VAL A 57 -4.41 -7.27 -12.47
CA VAL A 57 -4.97 -7.93 -13.66
C VAL A 57 -6.39 -8.44 -13.39
N LEU A 58 -6.62 -9.09 -12.25
CA LEU A 58 -7.96 -9.57 -11.86
C LEU A 58 -8.95 -8.42 -11.72
N LEU A 59 -8.53 -7.31 -11.10
CA LEU A 59 -9.35 -6.11 -10.96
C LEU A 59 -9.68 -5.51 -12.32
N GLY A 60 -8.70 -5.37 -13.22
CA GLY A 60 -8.90 -4.87 -14.57
C GLY A 60 -9.87 -5.71 -15.39
N ILE A 61 -9.81 -7.04 -15.28
CA ILE A 61 -10.82 -7.93 -15.88
C ILE A 61 -12.20 -7.70 -15.25
N GLY A 62 -12.23 -7.49 -13.93
CA GLY A 62 -13.46 -7.23 -13.17
C GLY A 62 -14.16 -5.90 -13.50
N VAL A 63 -13.43 -4.89 -14.02
CA VAL A 63 -14.00 -3.57 -14.37
C VAL A 63 -15.21 -3.71 -15.31
N PHE A 64 -15.11 -4.52 -16.36
CA PHE A 64 -16.19 -4.71 -17.34
C PHE A 64 -17.48 -5.31 -16.75
N SER A 65 -17.37 -6.07 -15.65
CA SER A 65 -18.51 -6.71 -15.00
C SER A 65 -19.21 -5.81 -13.99
N LEU A 66 -18.56 -4.73 -13.55
CA LEU A 66 -18.94 -3.93 -12.38
C LEU A 66 -19.33 -2.49 -12.72
N GLU A 67 -18.93 -1.97 -13.89
CA GLU A 67 -19.35 -0.64 -14.39
C GLU A 67 -20.86 -0.50 -14.64
N THR A 68 -21.59 -1.61 -14.72
CA THR A 68 -23.05 -1.64 -14.89
C THR A 68 -23.84 -1.20 -13.66
N PHE A 69 -23.20 -1.03 -12.49
CA PHE A 69 -23.87 -0.71 -11.23
C PHE A 69 -23.29 0.56 -10.56
N PRO A 70 -23.95 1.73 -10.68
CA PRO A 70 -23.55 2.97 -10.00
C PRO A 70 -23.40 2.82 -8.47
N GLU A 71 -24.18 1.91 -7.88
CA GLU A 71 -24.17 1.56 -6.46
C GLU A 71 -22.84 0.92 -6.02
N PHE A 72 -22.14 0.27 -6.94
CA PHE A 72 -20.87 -0.41 -6.67
C PHE A 72 -19.76 0.57 -6.28
N ARG A 73 -19.70 1.75 -6.93
CA ARG A 73 -18.72 2.80 -6.64
C ARG A 73 -18.89 3.40 -5.24
N ILE A 74 -20.15 3.60 -4.81
CA ILE A 74 -20.48 4.09 -3.47
C ILE A 74 -20.10 3.04 -2.42
N LEU A 75 -20.45 1.77 -2.65
CA LEU A 75 -20.17 0.68 -1.73
C LEU A 75 -18.66 0.52 -1.48
N ILE A 76 -17.87 0.52 -2.56
CA ILE A 76 -16.42 0.42 -2.49
C ILE A 76 -15.82 1.61 -1.72
N SER A 77 -16.29 2.84 -1.97
CA SER A 77 -15.80 4.04 -1.27
C SER A 77 -16.07 3.99 0.25
N ILE A 78 -17.26 3.55 0.66
CA ILE A 78 -17.64 3.36 2.06
C ILE A 78 -16.78 2.26 2.72
N LEU A 79 -16.65 1.11 2.06
CA LEU A 79 -15.84 -0.01 2.57
C LEU A 79 -14.37 0.37 2.69
N GLY A 80 -13.83 1.13 1.74
CA GLY A 80 -12.49 1.70 1.80
C GLY A 80 -12.28 2.59 3.02
N ALA A 81 -13.19 3.54 3.27
CA ALA A 81 -13.10 4.46 4.41
C ALA A 81 -13.17 3.73 5.77
N ILE A 82 -14.15 2.85 5.96
CA ILE A 82 -14.30 2.05 7.20
C ILE A 82 -13.01 1.28 7.50
N THR A 83 -12.45 0.67 6.47
CA THR A 83 -11.22 -0.10 6.56
C THR A 83 -10.04 0.75 7.01
N LEU A 84 -9.86 1.93 6.40
CA LEU A 84 -8.79 2.87 6.78
C LEU A 84 -8.88 3.27 8.26
N PHE A 85 -10.10 3.52 8.76
CA PHE A 85 -10.32 3.84 10.17
C PHE A 85 -10.00 2.67 11.11
N VAL A 86 -10.45 1.45 10.77
CA VAL A 86 -10.14 0.25 11.56
C VAL A 86 -8.62 0.04 11.63
N PHE A 87 -7.89 0.22 10.53
CA PHE A 87 -6.44 0.08 10.55
C PHE A 87 -5.72 1.14 11.35
N ALA A 88 -6.12 2.42 11.22
CA ALA A 88 -5.56 3.48 12.05
C ALA A 88 -5.74 3.16 13.54
N ILE A 89 -6.94 2.71 13.95
CA ILE A 89 -7.24 2.36 15.35
C ILE A 89 -6.39 1.18 15.81
N LEU A 90 -6.32 0.09 15.04
CA LEU A 90 -5.54 -1.10 15.40
C LEU A 90 -4.04 -0.80 15.49
N GLN A 91 -3.53 0.00 14.57
CA GLN A 91 -2.13 0.40 14.52
C GLN A 91 -1.77 1.28 15.72
N ILE A 92 -2.58 2.31 16.02
CA ILE A 92 -2.43 3.16 17.21
C ILE A 92 -2.49 2.30 18.48
N LYS A 93 -3.48 1.40 18.60
CA LYS A 93 -3.65 0.52 19.77
C LYS A 93 -2.44 -0.38 19.99
N THR A 94 -1.89 -0.95 18.92
CA THR A 94 -0.71 -1.84 18.98
C THR A 94 0.54 -1.09 19.46
N VAL A 95 0.71 0.14 18.98
CA VAL A 95 1.83 1.03 19.32
C VAL A 95 1.73 1.55 20.76
N LEU A 96 0.51 1.83 21.23
CA LEU A 96 0.24 2.28 22.60
C LEU A 96 0.34 1.17 23.65
N GLN A 97 -0.04 -0.07 23.31
CA GLN A 97 -0.08 -1.18 24.26
C GLN A 97 1.31 -1.72 24.68
N ASN A 98 2.40 -1.18 24.15
CA ASN A 98 3.79 -1.46 24.56
C ASN A 98 4.09 -2.96 24.72
N LYS A 99 3.38 -3.84 24.01
CA LYS A 99 3.67 -5.27 23.99
C LYS A 99 5.07 -5.39 23.42
N LYS A 100 6.01 -5.92 24.21
CA LYS A 100 7.30 -6.35 23.70
C LYS A 100 6.99 -7.31 22.57
N ASN A 101 7.14 -6.86 21.33
CA ASN A 101 7.09 -7.76 20.20
C ASN A 101 8.24 -8.73 20.43
N HIS A 102 7.92 -9.99 20.75
CA HIS A 102 8.88 -11.04 20.56
C HIS A 102 9.30 -10.95 19.10
N THR A 103 10.52 -10.47 18.85
CA THR A 103 11.15 -10.52 17.54
C THR A 103 11.42 -11.99 17.26
N THR A 104 10.37 -12.73 16.92
CA THR A 104 10.53 -14.04 16.31
C THR A 104 11.27 -13.75 15.02
N LYS A 105 12.52 -14.21 14.92
CA LYS A 105 13.28 -14.11 13.68
C LYS A 105 12.39 -14.74 12.61
N PRO A 106 11.92 -13.99 11.61
CA PRO A 106 11.07 -14.57 10.59
C PRO A 106 11.93 -15.64 9.89
N LYS A 107 11.42 -16.88 9.89
CA LYS A 107 12.14 -18.05 9.37
C LYS A 107 12.30 -17.99 7.85
N GLN A 108 11.39 -17.27 7.19
CA GLN A 108 11.36 -17.09 5.75
C GLN A 108 12.31 -15.97 5.29
N GLY A 109 12.62 -15.93 3.99
CA GLY A 109 13.37 -14.83 3.38
C GLY A 109 12.49 -13.62 3.07
N ALA A 110 13.10 -12.44 2.91
CA ALA A 110 12.40 -11.17 2.65
C ALA A 110 11.41 -11.23 1.46
N LEU A 111 11.72 -11.99 0.40
CA LEU A 111 10.80 -12.19 -0.74
C LEU A 111 9.52 -12.91 -0.32
N ILE A 112 9.65 -14.05 0.37
CA ILE A 112 8.50 -14.84 0.82
C ILE A 112 7.67 -14.03 1.82
N SER A 113 8.33 -13.27 2.70
CA SER A 113 7.64 -12.32 3.57
C SER A 113 6.92 -11.23 2.79
N GLY A 114 7.49 -10.75 1.68
CA GLY A 114 6.82 -9.80 0.78
C GLY A 114 5.52 -10.36 0.24
N ILE A 115 5.52 -11.62 -0.20
CA ILE A 115 4.30 -12.31 -0.65
C ILE A 115 3.29 -12.41 0.49
N ILE A 116 3.69 -12.99 1.62
CA ILE A 116 2.79 -13.27 2.75
C ILE A 116 2.19 -11.97 3.31
N PHE A 117 3.03 -10.98 3.59
CA PHE A 117 2.58 -9.71 4.16
C PHE A 117 1.91 -8.78 3.14
N SER A 118 1.87 -9.12 1.86
CA SER A 118 1.03 -8.40 0.88
C SER A 118 -0.31 -9.12 0.72
N ALA A 119 -0.28 -10.44 0.52
CA ALA A 119 -1.47 -11.26 0.36
C ALA A 119 -2.36 -11.30 1.62
N LEU A 120 -1.77 -11.20 2.81
CA LEU A 120 -2.51 -11.14 4.08
C LEU A 120 -2.66 -9.72 4.60
N ASN A 121 -2.35 -8.70 3.80
CA ASN A 121 -2.50 -7.31 4.21
C ASN A 121 -3.84 -6.75 3.71
N PRO A 122 -4.84 -6.69 4.60
CA PRO A 122 -6.15 -6.17 4.21
C PRO A 122 -6.13 -4.69 3.84
N PHE A 123 -5.16 -3.87 4.32
CA PHE A 123 -5.00 -2.50 3.82
C PHE A 123 -4.65 -2.50 2.34
N PHE A 124 -3.66 -3.29 1.95
CA PHE A 124 -3.23 -3.42 0.56
C PHE A 124 -4.38 -3.93 -0.34
N ILE A 125 -5.07 -4.98 0.08
CA ILE A 125 -6.21 -5.54 -0.67
C ILE A 125 -7.31 -4.49 -0.84
N ILE A 126 -7.67 -3.80 0.23
CA ILE A 126 -8.80 -2.86 0.20
C ILE A 126 -8.42 -1.59 -0.55
N TRP A 127 -7.18 -1.12 -0.44
CA TRP A 127 -6.67 -0.02 -1.27
C TRP A 127 -6.80 -0.34 -2.76
N TRP A 128 -6.39 -1.55 -3.17
CA TRP A 128 -6.51 -1.99 -4.55
C TRP A 128 -7.96 -2.22 -4.98
N LEU A 129 -8.81 -2.78 -4.14
CA LEU A 129 -10.25 -2.91 -4.43
C LEU A 129 -10.98 -1.57 -4.53
N THR A 130 -10.39 -0.48 -4.00
CA THR A 130 -11.03 0.83 -3.91
C THR A 130 -10.39 1.86 -4.83
N ILE A 131 -9.32 2.50 -4.35
CA ILE A 131 -8.57 3.49 -5.13
C ILE A 131 -7.96 2.83 -6.36
N GLY A 132 -7.28 1.70 -6.17
CA GLY A 132 -6.59 1.00 -7.25
C GLY A 132 -7.56 0.63 -8.37
N PHE A 133 -8.74 0.11 -8.01
CA PHE A 133 -9.81 -0.21 -8.95
C PHE A 133 -10.25 1.02 -9.73
N LYS A 134 -10.50 2.16 -9.07
CA LYS A 134 -10.81 3.42 -9.75
C LYS A 134 -9.70 3.83 -10.74
N LEU A 135 -8.43 3.78 -10.32
CA LEU A 135 -7.30 4.14 -11.20
C LEU A 135 -7.22 3.21 -12.42
N ILE A 136 -7.47 1.91 -12.22
CA ILE A 136 -7.53 0.92 -13.30
C ILE A 136 -8.71 1.24 -14.23
N SER A 137 -9.91 1.48 -13.72
CA SER A 137 -11.09 1.86 -14.51
C SER A 137 -10.83 3.12 -15.33
N ASP A 138 -10.35 4.20 -14.70
CA ASP A 138 -10.05 5.47 -15.37
C ASP A 138 -9.02 5.29 -16.49
N ALA A 139 -7.97 4.48 -16.26
CA ALA A 139 -6.98 4.15 -17.29
C ALA A 139 -7.58 3.33 -18.44
N MET A 140 -8.45 2.37 -18.12
CA MET A 140 -9.08 1.51 -19.11
C MET A 140 -10.10 2.25 -19.97
N LEU A 141 -10.76 3.29 -19.45
CA LEU A 141 -11.62 4.18 -20.24
C LEU A 141 -10.82 4.92 -21.33
N ILE A 142 -9.56 5.26 -21.06
CA ILE A 142 -8.72 6.03 -21.99
C ILE A 142 -7.95 5.09 -22.94
N TRP A 143 -7.45 3.97 -22.42
CA TRP A 143 -6.48 3.11 -23.12
C TRP A 143 -6.88 1.63 -23.22
N ALA A 144 -8.14 1.28 -22.92
CA ALA A 144 -8.63 -0.10 -22.87
C ALA A 144 -7.71 -0.98 -21.99
N PHE A 145 -7.52 -2.26 -22.33
CA PHE A 145 -6.67 -3.19 -21.56
C PHE A 145 -5.23 -2.72 -21.34
N SER A 146 -4.69 -1.85 -22.21
CA SER A 146 -3.35 -1.30 -22.01
C SER A 146 -3.27 -0.36 -20.80
N GLY A 147 -4.41 0.20 -20.35
CA GLY A 147 -4.51 0.99 -19.12
C GLY A 147 -4.07 0.24 -17.86
N ILE A 148 -4.31 -1.08 -17.79
CA ILE A 148 -3.86 -1.95 -16.68
C ILE A 148 -2.33 -1.91 -16.56
N ILE A 149 -1.64 -2.05 -17.69
CA ILE A 149 -0.18 -2.03 -17.74
C ILE A 149 0.35 -0.63 -17.41
N VAL A 150 -0.31 0.41 -17.93
CA VAL A 150 0.07 1.81 -17.64
C VAL A 150 -0.01 2.09 -16.14
N VAL A 151 -1.11 1.74 -15.47
CA VAL A 151 -1.26 1.93 -14.01
C VAL A 151 -0.22 1.12 -13.26
N PHE A 152 -0.02 -0.15 -13.61
CA PHE A 152 0.97 -0.99 -12.95
C PHE A 152 2.38 -0.41 -13.06
N LEU A 153 2.81 0.02 -14.26
CA LEU A 153 4.14 0.60 -14.46
C LEU A 153 4.31 1.95 -13.76
N LEU A 154 3.25 2.76 -13.70
CA LEU A 154 3.27 4.02 -12.96
C LEU A 154 3.28 3.81 -11.45
N HIS A 155 2.77 2.67 -10.97
CA HIS A 155 2.69 2.32 -9.55
C HIS A 155 3.96 1.63 -9.04
N ILE A 156 4.32 0.50 -9.65
CA ILE A 156 5.20 -0.51 -9.06
C ILE A 156 6.59 0.03 -8.70
N TRP A 157 7.15 0.95 -9.48
CA TRP A 157 8.48 1.49 -9.20
C TRP A 157 8.52 2.23 -7.85
N MET A 158 7.40 2.80 -7.40
CA MET A 158 7.32 3.47 -6.11
C MET A 158 7.49 2.47 -4.96
N ASP A 159 6.99 1.23 -5.07
CA ASP A 159 7.23 0.19 -4.06
C ASP A 159 8.69 -0.18 -3.97
N PHE A 160 9.38 -0.29 -5.11
CA PHE A 160 10.80 -0.58 -5.13
C PHE A 160 11.62 0.55 -4.50
N VAL A 161 11.29 1.81 -4.82
CA VAL A 161 11.93 2.99 -4.24
C VAL A 161 11.66 3.06 -2.74
N TRP A 162 10.42 2.87 -2.31
CA TRP A 162 10.02 2.98 -0.92
C TRP A 162 10.58 1.83 -0.07
N LEU A 163 10.30 0.57 -0.43
CA LEU A 163 10.76 -0.58 0.34
C LEU A 163 12.28 -0.72 0.28
N GLY A 164 12.90 -0.44 -0.87
CA GLY A 164 14.35 -0.36 -1.00
C GLY A 164 14.95 0.74 -0.13
N GLY A 165 14.39 1.95 -0.17
CA GLY A 165 14.83 3.10 0.62
C GLY A 165 14.69 2.87 2.13
N VAL A 166 13.53 2.39 2.58
CA VAL A 166 13.28 2.07 4.00
C VAL A 166 14.24 1.00 4.50
N SER A 167 14.46 -0.07 3.73
CA SER A 167 15.40 -1.14 4.10
C SER A 167 16.85 -0.64 4.10
N PHE A 168 17.22 0.22 3.15
CA PHE A 168 18.54 0.86 3.12
C PHE A 168 18.77 1.73 4.35
N LEU A 169 17.84 2.63 4.67
CA LEU A 169 17.89 3.50 5.85
C LEU A 169 17.93 2.67 7.13
N ALA A 170 17.12 1.61 7.22
CA ALA A 170 17.15 0.68 8.34
C ALA A 170 18.53 -0.01 8.47
N SER A 171 19.13 -0.46 7.37
CA SER A 171 20.44 -1.13 7.38
C SER A 171 21.61 -0.21 7.77
N LYS A 172 21.48 1.09 7.53
CA LYS A 172 22.46 2.11 7.94
C LYS A 172 22.22 2.64 9.36
N SER A 173 21.04 2.39 9.92
CA SER A 173 20.71 2.74 11.29
C SER A 173 21.36 1.73 12.24
N THR A 174 22.55 2.07 12.74
CA THR A 174 23.25 1.25 13.73
C THR A 174 22.62 1.33 15.12
N GLN A 175 21.67 2.26 15.37
CA GLN A 175 21.17 2.52 16.75
C GLN A 175 19.80 3.26 16.92
N ILE A 176 19.01 3.60 15.88
CA ILE A 176 18.04 4.74 16.00
C ILE A 176 16.56 4.45 15.67
N LEU A 177 16.07 3.21 15.73
CA LEU A 177 14.64 3.04 16.07
C LEU A 177 14.50 2.78 17.56
N SER A 178 14.81 3.82 18.36
CA SER A 178 14.25 3.92 19.70
C SER A 178 12.74 3.67 19.60
N ASN A 179 12.18 2.91 20.53
CA ASN A 179 10.75 2.63 20.61
C ASN A 179 9.91 3.91 20.45
N ARG A 180 10.43 5.08 20.86
CA ARG A 180 9.78 6.39 20.71
C ARG A 180 9.67 6.88 19.26
N ASN A 181 10.74 6.75 18.46
CA ASN A 181 10.74 7.20 17.06
C ASN A 181 9.88 6.28 16.19
N TYR A 182 9.92 4.97 16.46
CA TYR A 182 9.01 4.01 15.85
C TYR A 182 7.55 4.36 16.16
N LYS A 183 7.23 4.63 17.44
CA LYS A 183 5.89 5.06 17.84
C LYS A 183 5.43 6.33 17.13
N ALA A 184 6.29 7.36 17.07
CA ALA A 184 5.97 8.63 16.40
C ALA A 184 5.69 8.45 14.90
N LEU A 185 6.53 7.67 14.21
CA LEU A 185 6.33 7.35 12.80
C LEU A 185 5.01 6.63 12.56
N MET A 186 4.72 5.58 13.35
CA MET A 186 3.49 4.81 13.21
C MET A 186 2.23 5.64 13.52
N ILE A 187 2.29 6.53 14.51
CA ILE A 187 1.18 7.46 14.81
C ILE A 187 0.98 8.46 13.67
N GLY A 188 2.05 9.10 13.18
CA GLY A 188 1.95 10.09 12.10
C GLY A 188 1.35 9.48 10.83
N LEU A 189 1.77 8.27 10.50
CA LEU A 189 1.23 7.56 9.37
C LEU A 189 -0.22 7.06 9.60
N SER A 190 -0.61 6.69 10.82
CA SER A 190 -2.01 6.41 11.16
C SER A 190 -2.92 7.64 10.98
N LEU A 191 -2.43 8.85 11.25
CA LEU A 191 -3.18 10.09 11.00
C LEU A 191 -3.41 10.34 9.51
N ILE A 192 -2.44 10.00 8.67
CA ILE A 192 -2.58 10.07 7.20
C ILE A 192 -3.68 9.11 6.72
N LEU A 193 -3.76 7.90 7.27
CA LEU A 193 -4.85 6.95 6.97
C LEU A 193 -6.23 7.53 7.32
N ILE A 194 -6.34 8.21 8.46
CA ILE A 194 -7.60 8.87 8.88
C ILE A 194 -7.96 9.99 7.89
N TYR A 195 -6.98 10.82 7.48
CA TYR A 195 -7.20 11.87 6.49
C TYR A 195 -7.77 11.31 5.19
N PHE A 196 -7.16 10.26 4.63
CA PHE A 196 -7.65 9.65 3.39
C PHE A 196 -9.03 8.99 3.56
N GLY A 197 -9.28 8.35 4.71
CA GLY A 197 -10.61 7.83 5.03
C GLY A 197 -11.69 8.90 5.02
N ILE A 198 -11.38 10.10 5.51
CA ILE A 198 -12.29 11.26 5.43
C ILE A 198 -12.48 11.71 3.98
N THR A 199 -11.40 11.82 3.18
CA THR A 199 -11.52 12.25 1.77
C THR A 199 -12.42 11.34 0.94
N PHE A 200 -12.40 10.02 1.17
CA PHE A 200 -13.29 9.10 0.46
C PHE A 200 -14.76 9.32 0.81
N LEU A 201 -15.06 9.65 2.06
CA LEU A 201 -16.42 9.94 2.47
C LEU A 201 -16.92 11.27 1.89
N VAL A 202 -16.04 12.25 1.74
CA VAL A 202 -16.37 13.54 1.11
C VAL A 202 -16.66 13.36 -0.38
N ASP A 203 -15.85 12.56 -1.10
CA ASP A 203 -16.05 12.24 -2.52
C ASP A 203 -17.38 11.53 -2.83
N ILE A 204 -18.05 10.94 -1.84
CA ILE A 204 -19.40 10.36 -2.00
C ILE A 204 -20.48 11.46 -2.05
N ILE A 205 -20.22 12.59 -1.40
CA ILE A 205 -21.21 13.66 -1.18
C ILE A 205 -21.09 14.76 -2.25
N SER A 206 -19.91 14.92 -2.85
CA SER A 206 -19.59 15.87 -3.94
C SER A 206 -19.83 15.28 -5.33
#